data_AF-A0A2P7BFB3-F1
#
_entry.id   AF-A0A2P7BFB3-F1
#
_cell.length_a   1.000
_cell.length_b   1.000
_cell.length_c   1.000
_cell.angle_alpha   90.00
_cell.angle_beta   90.00
_cell.angle_gamma   90.00
#
_symmetry.space_group_name_H-M   'P 1'
#
loop_
_entity.id
_entity.type
_entity.pdbx_description
1 polymer ?
#
loop_
_entity_poly.entity_id
_entity_poly.type
_entity_poly.pdbx_seq_one_letter_code
_entity_poly.pdbx_strand_id
1 'polypeptide(L)' 'MNTTRTHSTNNRQTFAVQTPGRQNAQSNYERYLSLARNEATAGNRVDAEYWYQHAEHYFRTMQRRQN' A
#
# COMPACT_ATOMS: atom_id res chain seq x y z
N MET A 1 -24.32 -12.02 -27.75
CA MET A 1 -23.92 -10.94 -26.82
C MET A 1 -24.47 -11.28 -25.45
N ASN A 2 -23.63 -11.65 -24.48
CA ASN A 2 -24.08 -11.96 -23.12
C ASN A 2 -23.11 -11.35 -22.12
N THR A 3 -23.61 -10.45 -21.28
CA THR A 3 -22.84 -9.64 -20.32
C THR A 3 -23.16 -10.13 -18.92
N THR A 4 -22.17 -10.66 -18.20
CA THR A 4 -22.33 -11.04 -16.78
C THR A 4 -21.09 -10.66 -15.97
N ARG A 5 -21.17 -9.44 -15.43
CA ARG A 5 -21.01 -9.06 -14.02
C ARG A 5 -20.17 -9.99 -13.11
N THR A 6 -19.10 -9.38 -12.58
CA THR A 6 -18.53 -9.50 -11.22
C THR A 6 -18.11 -10.87 -10.71
N HIS A 7 -16.79 -11.04 -10.52
CA HIS A 7 -16.26 -11.84 -9.41
C HIS A 7 -15.24 -11.01 -8.62
N SER A 8 -15.71 -10.61 -7.44
CA SER A 8 -14.96 -10.02 -6.35
C SER A 8 -14.02 -11.05 -5.74
N THR A 9 -12.94 -10.53 -5.15
CA THR A 9 -12.12 -11.11 -4.06
C THR A 9 -11.39 -12.43 -4.31
N ASN A 10 -10.06 -12.34 -4.38
CA ASN A 10 -9.19 -13.32 -3.73
C ASN A 10 -7.89 -12.63 -3.27
N ASN A 11 -8.01 -11.76 -2.27
CA ASN A 11 -6.88 -11.27 -1.50
C ASN A 11 -6.40 -12.38 -0.56
N ARG A 12 -5.76 -13.41 -1.14
CA ARG A 12 -5.06 -14.44 -0.37
C ARG A 12 -3.76 -13.83 0.13
N GLN A 13 -3.82 -13.35 1.37
CA GLN A 13 -2.66 -12.95 2.16
C GLN A 13 -1.77 -14.17 2.38
N THR A 14 -0.76 -14.31 1.53
CA THR A 14 0.37 -15.20 1.75
C THR A 14 1.37 -14.49 2.65
N PHE A 15 1.56 -15.02 3.85
CA PHE A 15 2.65 -14.67 4.77
C PHE A 15 3.98 -15.16 4.21
N ALA A 16 4.38 -14.64 3.05
CA ALA A 16 5.70 -14.87 2.51
C ALA A 16 6.50 -13.60 2.81
N VAL A 17 7.50 -13.76 3.67
CA VAL A 17 8.67 -12.87 3.72
C VAL A 17 9.20 -12.79 2.30
N GLN A 18 8.76 -11.77 1.57
CA GLN A 18 9.12 -11.53 0.19
C GLN A 18 9.86 -10.21 0.20
N THR A 19 11.17 -10.28 0.01
CA THR A 19 11.89 -9.19 -0.62
C THR A 19 12.23 -9.68 -2.03
N PRO A 20 11.46 -9.25 -3.04
CA PRO A 20 12.11 -8.70 -4.23
C PRO A 20 11.74 -7.23 -4.43
N GLY A 21 12.72 -6.44 -4.87
CA GLY A 21 12.59 -5.00 -5.08
C GLY A 21 11.42 -4.62 -6.00
N ARG A 22 10.84 -3.44 -5.76
CA ARG A 22 9.70 -2.81 -6.46
C ARG A 22 8.31 -3.37 -6.12
N GLN A 23 8.01 -4.65 -6.31
CA GLN A 23 6.64 -5.17 -6.09
C GLN A 23 6.20 -5.09 -4.62
N ASN A 24 7.10 -5.43 -3.68
CA ASN A 24 6.81 -5.28 -2.25
C ASN A 24 6.78 -3.82 -1.81
N ALA A 25 7.61 -2.97 -2.41
CA ALA A 25 7.64 -1.56 -2.07
C ALA A 25 6.34 -0.83 -2.48
N GLN A 26 5.75 -1.22 -3.62
CA GLN A 26 4.46 -0.69 -4.06
C GLN A 26 3.31 -1.15 -3.15
N SER A 27 3.27 -2.44 -2.84
CA SER A 27 2.27 -3.00 -1.93
C SER A 27 2.34 -2.38 -0.54
N ASN A 28 3.55 -2.15 -0.02
CA ASN A 28 3.76 -1.47 1.25
C ASN A 28 3.35 0.00 1.19
N TYR A 29 3.70 0.71 0.12
CA TYR A 29 3.27 2.10 -0.11
C TYR A 29 1.75 2.24 -0.02
N GLU A 30 1.00 1.41 -0.76
CA GLU A 30 -0.47 1.45 -0.78
C GLU A 30 -1.06 1.12 0.59
N ARG A 31 -0.50 0.13 1.30
CA ARG A 31 -0.90 -0.23 2.66
C ARG A 31 -0.74 0.95 3.63
N TYR A 32 0.43 1.59 3.64
CA TYR A 32 0.69 2.72 4.53
C TYR A 32 -0.18 3.93 4.18
N LEU A 33 -0.46 4.16 2.89
CA LEU A 33 -1.36 5.22 2.45
C LEU A 33 -2.80 5.01 2.97
N SER A 34 -3.27 3.76 2.97
CA SER A 34 -4.59 3.39 3.49
C SER A 34 -4.67 3.59 5.01
N LEU A 35 -3.64 3.14 5.75
CA LEU A 35 -3.55 3.34 7.20
C LEU A 35 -3.52 4.83 7.56
N ALA A 36 -2.72 5.63 6.87
CA ALA A 36 -2.62 7.07 7.10
C ALA A 36 -3.97 7.78 6.90
N ARG A 37 -4.72 7.39 5.86
CA ARG A 37 -6.06 7.95 5.60
C ARG A 37 -7.05 7.57 6.70
N ASN A 38 -7.03 6.33 7.17
CA ASN A 38 -7.89 5.91 8.27
C ASN A 38 -7.62 6.69 9.55
N GLU A 39 -6.35 6.82 9.95
CA GLU A 39 -5.96 7.61 11.12
C GLU A 39 -6.30 9.09 10.97
N ALA A 40 -6.10 9.66 9.77
CA ALA A 40 -6.47 11.04 9.47
C ALA A 40 -8.00 11.26 9.61
N THR A 41 -8.82 10.31 9.14
CA THR A 41 -10.28 10.37 9.31
C THR A 41 -10.73 10.12 10.74
N ALA A 42 -9.98 9.34 11.52
CA ALA A 42 -10.23 9.12 12.94
C ALA A 42 -9.83 10.34 13.81
N GLY A 43 -9.11 11.31 13.25
CA GLY A 43 -8.63 12.51 13.95
C GLY A 43 -7.22 12.36 14.55
N ASN A 44 -6.58 11.21 14.37
CA ASN A 44 -5.23 10.91 14.86
C ASN A 44 -4.17 11.43 13.89
N ARG A 45 -3.99 12.76 13.85
CA ARG A 45 -3.09 13.42 12.88
C ARG A 45 -1.62 13.00 13.03
N VAL A 46 -1.14 12.79 14.25
CA VAL A 46 0.25 12.37 14.52
C VAL A 46 0.52 10.98 13.94
N ASP A 47 -0.40 10.03 14.16
CA ASP A 47 -0.28 8.69 13.60
C ASP A 47 -0.42 8.70 12.08
N ALA A 48 -1.31 9.53 11.54
CA ALA A 48 -1.43 9.71 10.09
C ALA A 48 -0.11 10.20 9.47
N GLU A 49 0.56 11.19 10.07
CA GLU A 49 1.86 11.70 9.63
C GLU A 49 2.95 10.64 9.71
N TYR A 50 2.99 9.87 10.80
CA TYR A 50 3.89 8.73 10.93
C TYR A 50 3.72 7.74 9.76
N TRP A 51 2.48 7.36 9.43
CA TRP A 51 2.22 6.47 8.30
C TRP A 51 2.53 7.11 6.94
N TYR A 52 2.31 8.41 6.78
CA TYR A 52 2.67 9.13 5.55
C TYR A 52 4.18 9.13 5.30
N GLN A 53 5.00 9.28 6.35
CA GLN A 53 6.45 9.18 6.23
C GLN A 53 6.88 7.79 5.75
N HIS A 54 6.26 6.74 6.27
CA HIS A 54 6.49 5.38 5.79
C HIS A 54 6.12 5.21 4.33
N ALA A 55 4.95 5.72 3.90
CA ALA A 55 4.54 5.68 2.51
C ALA A 55 5.56 6.41 1.61
N GLU A 56 5.98 7.63 1.98
CA GLU A 56 6.97 8.40 1.24
C GLU A 56 8.31 7.65 1.10
N HIS A 57 8.76 7.00 2.18
CA HIS A 57 9.99 6.21 2.15
C HIS A 57 9.95 5.09 1.10
N TYR A 58 8.85 4.34 1.02
CA TYR A 58 8.70 3.30 0.01
C TYR A 58 8.57 3.88 -1.40
N PHE A 59 7.85 4.99 -1.56
CA PHE A 59 7.75 5.70 -2.83
C PHE A 59 9.14 6.12 -3.36
N ARG A 60 9.94 6.77 -2.51
CA ARG A 60 11.31 7.19 -2.86
C ARG A 60 12.23 6.00 -3.15
N THR A 61 12.08 4.90 -2.42
CA THR A 61 12.84 3.67 -2.65
C THR A 61 12.46 2.98 -3.95
N MET A 62 11.19 3.06 -4.37
CA MET A 62 10.76 2.61 -5.70
C MET A 62 11.35 3.47 -6.81
N GLN A 63 11.32 4.80 -6.65
CA GLN A 63 11.82 5.75 -7.64
C GLN A 63 13.34 5.63 -7.82
N ARG A 64 14.10 5.48 -6.73
CA ARG A 64 15.57 5.26 -6.79
C ARG A 64 15.99 3.98 -7.50
N ARG A 65 15.09 3.00 -7.68
CA ARG A 65 15.36 1.75 -8.41
C ARG A 65 15.01 1.84 -9.91
N GLN A 66 14.45 2.95 -10.38
CA GLN A 66 14.00 3.13 -11.77
C GLN A 66 14.96 3.97 -12.62
N ASN A 67 16.12 4.35 -12.08
CA ASN A 67 17.11 5.18 -12.73
C ASN A 67 18.51 4.59 -12.55
#